data_AF-A0AAV6A5W6-F1
#
_entry.id   AF-A0AAV6A5W6-F1
#
_cell.length_a   1.000
_cell.length_b   1.000
_cell.length_c   1.000
_cell.angle_alpha   90.00
_cell.angle_beta   90.00
_cell.angle_gamma   90.00
#
_symmetry.space_group_name_H-M   'P 1'
#
loop_
_entity.id
_entity.type
_entity.pdbx_description
1 polymer ?
#
loop_
_entity_poly.entity_id
_entity_poly.type
_entity_poly.pdbx_seq_one_letter_code
_entity_poly.pdbx_strand_id
1 'polypeptide(L)'
;SHIWVPMDDTNVVNWMVTWHPDRPLTSEERALHIAGKGAHVCDYAPATSQAYGDVRTAANRDNDYGMDWELHRTRMVCGIPGFGVQDQAVQESQGPIVDRTQERLGSSDTAIIHVRRKLLSMAKALRDRGSVPAENPESFCVRSASVVLPPEASWVEGATARVLVKPGAHLTLV
;
A
#
# COMPACT_ATOMS: atom_id res chain seq x y z
N SER A 1 -6.99 0.57 -2.28
CA SER A 1 -5.84 0.76 -3.19
C SER A 1 -5.02 1.92 -2.67
N HIS A 2 -3.70 1.84 -2.79
CA HIS A 2 -2.79 2.93 -2.42
C HIS A 2 -2.21 3.56 -3.68
N ILE A 3 -2.10 4.88 -3.68
CA ILE A 3 -1.44 5.67 -4.72
C ILE A 3 -0.35 6.48 -4.03
N TRP A 4 0.90 6.15 -4.32
CA TRP A 4 2.07 6.77 -3.73
C TRP A 4 2.60 7.83 -4.70
N VAL A 5 2.49 9.10 -4.31
CA VAL A 5 2.92 10.25 -5.11
C VAL A 5 4.17 10.85 -4.49
N PRO A 6 5.34 10.76 -5.15
CA PRO A 6 6.57 11.37 -4.65
C PRO A 6 6.38 12.88 -4.47
N MET A 7 6.76 13.41 -3.32
CA MET A 7 6.76 14.85 -3.04
C MET A 7 8.16 15.44 -3.18
N ASP A 8 9.13 14.78 -2.54
CA ASP A 8 10.55 15.10 -2.57
C ASP A 8 11.38 13.83 -2.31
N ASP A 9 12.69 13.97 -2.11
CA ASP A 9 13.62 12.84 -1.89
C ASP A 9 13.31 12.00 -0.63
N THR A 10 12.58 12.56 0.32
CA THR A 10 12.33 11.99 1.65
C THR A 10 10.85 11.82 1.99
N ASN A 11 9.95 12.39 1.19
CA ASN A 11 8.51 12.39 1.46
C ASN A 11 7.70 11.89 0.27
N VAL A 12 6.65 11.15 0.61
CA VAL A 12 5.65 10.65 -0.34
C VAL A 12 4.26 10.93 0.23
N VAL A 13 3.32 11.29 -0.63
CA VAL A 13 1.90 11.36 -0.27
C VAL A 13 1.26 10.03 -0.61
N ASN A 14 0.60 9.40 0.35
CA ASN A 14 -0.16 8.17 0.16
C ASN A 14 -1.65 8.50 0.09
N TRP A 15 -2.23 8.36 -1.09
CA TRP A 15 -3.68 8.43 -1.25
C TRP A 15 -4.29 7.04 -1.15
N MET A 16 -5.17 6.85 -0.17
CA MET A 16 -5.94 5.63 -0.07
C MET A 16 -7.30 5.76 -0.73
N VAL A 17 -7.60 4.86 -1.68
CA VAL A 17 -8.86 4.82 -2.40
C VAL A 17 -9.53 3.47 -2.20
N THR A 18 -10.77 3.47 -1.69
CA THR A 18 -11.65 2.30 -1.74
C THR A 18 -12.69 2.48 -2.82
N TRP A 19 -12.92 1.42 -3.60
CA TRP A 19 -13.93 1.37 -4.64
C TRP A 19 -14.47 -0.05 -4.74
N HIS A 20 -15.68 -0.19 -5.29
CA HIS A 20 -16.24 -1.47 -5.66
C HIS A 20 -16.50 -1.48 -7.17
N PRO A 21 -16.13 -2.55 -7.89
CA PRO A 21 -16.21 -2.58 -9.35
C PRO A 21 -17.62 -2.61 -9.92
N ASP A 22 -18.51 -3.40 -9.32
CA ASP A 22 -19.82 -3.69 -9.93
C ASP A 22 -21.01 -2.97 -9.27
N ARG A 23 -20.77 -2.20 -8.20
CA ARG A 23 -21.82 -1.47 -7.48
C ARG A 23 -21.28 -0.24 -6.74
N PRO A 24 -22.13 0.73 -6.39
CA PRO A 24 -21.78 1.76 -5.41
C PRO A 24 -21.43 1.15 -4.05
N LEU A 25 -20.54 1.82 -3.31
CA LEU A 25 -20.31 1.53 -1.90
C LEU A 25 -21.60 1.76 -1.09
N THR A 26 -21.88 0.93 -0.11
CA THR A 26 -23.01 1.12 0.80
C THR A 26 -22.74 2.28 1.77
N SER A 27 -23.79 2.76 2.43
CA SER A 27 -23.67 3.79 3.47
C SER A 27 -22.80 3.33 4.64
N GLU A 28 -22.90 2.05 5.01
CA GLU A 28 -22.10 1.46 6.10
C GLU A 28 -20.62 1.35 5.71
N GLU A 29 -20.32 0.89 4.49
CA GLU A 29 -18.94 0.81 3.98
C GLU A 29 -18.28 2.20 3.97
N ARG A 30 -18.97 3.22 3.45
CA ARG A 30 -18.48 4.60 3.46
C ARG A 30 -18.26 5.11 4.88
N ALA A 31 -19.20 4.86 5.79
CA ALA A 31 -19.09 5.31 7.18
C ALA A 31 -17.88 4.68 7.88
N LEU A 32 -17.61 3.39 7.64
CA LEU A 32 -16.41 2.72 8.15
C LEU A 32 -15.12 3.37 7.65
N HIS A 33 -15.03 3.67 6.35
CA HIS A 33 -13.85 4.30 5.76
C HIS A 33 -13.64 5.74 6.26
N ILE A 34 -14.71 6.55 6.31
CA ILE A 34 -14.65 7.93 6.81
C ILE A 34 -14.26 7.98 8.28
N ALA A 35 -14.72 7.01 9.07
CA ALA A 35 -14.35 6.89 10.48
C ALA A 35 -12.89 6.42 10.68
N GLY A 36 -12.09 6.26 9.61
CA GLY A 36 -10.70 5.79 9.69
C GLY A 36 -10.58 4.35 10.19
N LYS A 37 -11.65 3.54 10.07
CA LYS A 37 -11.62 2.14 10.51
C LYS A 37 -11.03 1.28 9.39
N GLY A 38 -9.88 0.67 9.66
CA GLY A 38 -9.16 -0.18 8.69
C GLY A 38 -7.83 0.45 8.27
N ALA A 39 -7.61 0.51 6.96
CA ALA A 39 -6.38 1.05 6.38
C ALA A 39 -6.47 2.55 6.04
N HIS A 40 -7.66 3.14 6.03
CA HIS A 40 -7.83 4.60 5.91
C HIS A 40 -7.42 5.28 7.21
N VAL A 41 -6.49 6.23 7.15
CA VAL A 41 -6.15 7.10 8.27
C VAL A 41 -6.73 8.48 7.98
N CYS A 42 -7.78 8.84 8.72
CA CYS A 42 -8.55 10.07 8.49
C CYS A 42 -8.46 11.09 9.63
N ASP A 43 -7.64 10.80 10.65
CA ASP A 43 -7.32 11.75 11.71
C ASP A 43 -6.04 12.50 11.33
N TYR A 44 -6.17 13.80 11.11
CA TYR A 44 -5.12 14.65 10.58
C TYR A 44 -4.66 15.67 11.64
N ALA A 45 -3.37 15.96 11.65
CA ALA A 45 -2.81 17.04 12.45
C ALA A 45 -3.37 18.40 11.98
N PRO A 46 -3.32 19.44 12.83
CA PRO A 46 -3.70 20.79 12.41
C PRO A 46 -2.94 21.21 11.15
N ALA A 47 -3.67 21.75 10.17
CA ALA A 47 -3.10 22.15 8.89
C ALA A 47 -1.98 23.18 9.08
N THR A 48 -0.94 23.06 8.27
CA THR A 48 0.19 24.00 8.22
C THR A 48 0.37 24.56 6.82
N SER A 49 1.17 25.62 6.67
CA SER A 49 1.49 26.19 5.35
C SER A 49 2.49 25.37 4.54
N GLN A 50 2.99 24.25 5.07
CA GLN A 50 3.90 23.37 4.34
C GLN A 50 3.13 22.58 3.27
N ALA A 51 3.83 22.14 2.22
CA ALA A 51 3.23 21.29 1.19
C ALA A 51 2.58 20.05 1.84
N TYR A 52 1.32 19.79 1.48
CA TYR A 52 0.50 18.72 2.04
C TYR A 52 0.38 18.76 3.58
N GLY A 53 0.58 19.92 4.19
CA GLY A 53 0.47 20.11 5.64
C GLY A 53 -0.94 19.88 6.18
N ASP A 54 -1.95 19.90 5.32
CA ASP A 54 -3.38 19.68 5.59
C ASP A 54 -3.79 18.20 5.59
N VAL A 55 -2.94 17.30 5.08
CA VAL A 55 -3.20 15.85 5.01
C VAL A 55 -2.20 15.03 5.83
N ARG A 56 -1.45 15.66 6.72
CA ARG A 56 -0.55 14.96 7.66
C ARG A 56 -1.36 14.28 8.74
N THR A 57 -1.04 13.03 9.05
CA THR A 57 -1.74 12.26 10.08
C THR A 57 -1.46 12.84 11.47
N ALA A 58 -2.48 12.82 12.33
CA ALA A 58 -2.35 13.24 13.73
C ALA A 58 -1.40 12.32 14.50
N ALA A 59 -1.51 11.00 14.26
CA ALA A 59 -0.54 10.02 14.71
C ALA A 59 0.71 10.07 13.82
N ASN A 60 1.88 10.30 14.41
CA ASN A 60 3.15 10.40 13.71
C ASN A 60 4.32 10.06 14.65
N ARG A 61 5.53 10.09 14.12
CA ARG A 61 6.74 9.76 14.90
C ARG A 61 6.91 10.60 16.17
N ASP A 62 6.46 11.85 16.20
CA ASP A 62 6.68 12.74 17.34
C ASP A 62 5.79 12.40 18.55
N ASN A 63 4.76 11.58 18.35
CA ASN A 63 3.86 11.10 19.41
C ASN A 63 3.77 9.57 19.48
N ASP A 64 4.81 8.88 19.02
CA ASP A 64 4.86 7.41 18.96
C ASP A 64 3.63 6.80 18.29
N TYR A 65 3.06 7.49 17.30
CA TYR A 65 1.87 7.10 16.57
C TYR A 65 0.65 6.81 17.48
N GLY A 66 0.60 7.42 18.66
CA GLY A 66 -0.46 7.20 19.65
C GLY A 66 -0.41 5.81 20.29
N MET A 67 0.76 5.19 20.37
CA MET A 67 0.94 3.86 20.97
C MET A 67 0.49 3.81 22.44
N ASP A 68 -0.31 2.78 22.77
CA ASP A 68 -0.73 2.45 24.13
C ASP A 68 0.04 1.22 24.65
N TRP A 69 0.89 1.46 25.65
CA TRP A 69 1.72 0.44 26.29
C TRP A 69 0.94 -0.59 27.10
N GLU A 70 -0.22 -0.23 27.64
CA GLU A 70 -1.07 -1.18 28.36
C GLU A 70 -1.74 -2.13 27.38
N LEU A 71 -2.27 -1.61 26.28
CA LEU A 71 -2.82 -2.43 25.21
C LEU A 71 -1.76 -3.31 24.56
N HIS A 72 -0.56 -2.78 24.32
CA HIS A 72 0.59 -3.54 23.83
C HIS A 72 0.85 -4.81 24.67
N ARG A 73 0.84 -4.64 26.00
CA ARG A 73 1.18 -5.71 26.94
C ARG A 73 0.08 -6.73 27.15
N THR A 74 -1.19 -6.34 26.97
CA THR A 74 -2.33 -7.12 27.43
C THR A 74 -3.21 -7.68 26.33
N ARG A 75 -3.40 -6.94 25.22
CA ARG A 75 -4.48 -7.22 24.26
C ARG A 75 -4.10 -7.10 22.79
N MET A 76 -3.10 -6.29 22.45
CA MET A 76 -2.73 -5.98 21.07
C MET A 76 -1.22 -6.09 20.88
N VAL A 77 -0.75 -6.81 19.87
CA VAL A 77 0.68 -7.00 19.64
C VAL A 77 1.42 -5.68 19.37
N CYS A 78 0.81 -4.73 18.66
CA CYS A 78 1.49 -3.48 18.29
C CYS A 78 1.27 -2.34 19.31
N GLY A 79 0.14 -2.31 20.02
CA GLY A 79 -0.23 -1.18 20.89
C GLY A 79 -0.65 0.11 20.17
N ILE A 80 -0.36 0.25 18.87
CA ILE A 80 -0.84 1.36 18.02
C ILE A 80 -2.27 1.06 17.55
N PRO A 81 -3.24 1.97 17.79
CA PRO A 81 -4.62 1.78 17.35
C PRO A 81 -4.76 2.07 15.84
N GLY A 82 -5.35 1.12 15.10
CA GLY A 82 -5.64 1.27 13.67
C GLY A 82 -4.56 0.68 12.75
N PHE A 83 -4.99 -0.10 11.75
CA PHE A 83 -4.06 -0.83 10.88
C PHE A 83 -3.23 0.10 9.98
N GLY A 84 -3.84 1.15 9.41
CA GLY A 84 -3.11 2.09 8.56
C GLY A 84 -1.99 2.83 9.31
N VAL A 85 -2.22 3.16 10.58
CA VAL A 85 -1.21 3.83 11.43
C VAL A 85 -0.10 2.85 11.83
N GLN A 86 -0.43 1.57 12.06
CA GLN A 86 0.59 0.54 12.30
C GLN A 86 1.53 0.38 11.11
N ASP A 87 1.00 0.30 9.89
CA ASP A 87 1.80 0.22 8.66
C ASP A 87 2.66 1.48 8.47
N GLN A 88 2.07 2.66 8.71
CA GLN A 88 2.79 3.93 8.69
C GLN A 88 3.97 3.94 9.66
N ALA A 89 3.76 3.53 10.91
CA ALA A 89 4.80 3.51 11.94
C ALA A 89 5.97 2.60 11.55
N VAL A 90 5.68 1.39 11.06
CA VAL A 90 6.72 0.45 10.62
C VAL A 90 7.45 0.97 9.39
N GLN A 91 6.74 1.60 8.46
CA GLN A 91 7.36 2.16 7.25
C GLN A 91 8.29 3.33 7.56
N GLU A 92 7.84 4.28 8.38
CA GLU A 92 8.62 5.45 8.78
C GLU A 92 9.79 5.10 9.71
N SER A 93 9.70 3.99 10.47
CA SER A 93 10.77 3.53 11.36
C SER A 93 12.09 3.18 10.65
N GLN A 94 12.04 2.88 9.34
CA GLN A 94 13.23 2.62 8.51
C GLN A 94 14.04 3.91 8.25
N GLY A 95 13.50 5.08 8.60
CA GLY A 95 14.08 6.38 8.32
C GLY A 95 13.77 6.89 6.90
N PRO A 96 14.15 8.14 6.59
CA PRO A 96 13.81 8.78 5.32
C PRO A 96 14.37 8.03 4.10
N ILE A 97 15.63 7.61 4.18
CA ILE A 97 16.31 6.78 3.17
C ILE A 97 17.13 5.73 3.92
N VAL A 98 16.75 4.47 3.78
CA VAL A 98 17.41 3.35 4.46
C VAL A 98 18.60 2.83 3.67
N ASP A 99 19.73 2.60 4.35
CA ASP A 99 20.89 1.93 3.76
C ASP A 99 20.62 0.44 3.57
N ARG A 100 20.37 0.06 2.32
CA ARG A 100 20.07 -1.33 1.94
C ARG A 100 21.33 -2.20 1.78
N THR A 101 22.55 -1.67 1.93
CA THR A 101 23.78 -2.47 1.82
C THR A 101 23.93 -3.49 2.95
N GLN A 102 23.28 -3.24 4.08
CA GLN A 102 23.29 -4.12 5.26
C GLN A 102 22.07 -5.05 5.34
N GLU A 103 21.11 -4.90 4.43
CA GLU A 103 19.86 -5.66 4.45
C GLU A 103 20.09 -7.12 4.06
N ARG A 104 19.54 -8.05 4.85
CA ARG A 104 19.60 -9.50 4.60
C ARG A 104 18.20 -10.06 4.37
N LEU A 105 17.86 -10.26 3.09
CA LEU A 105 16.54 -10.75 2.67
C LEU A 105 16.47 -12.29 2.74
N GLY A 106 15.35 -12.81 3.24
CA GLY A 106 15.06 -14.23 3.35
C GLY A 106 14.20 -14.76 2.20
N SER A 107 13.81 -16.04 2.28
CA SER A 107 12.94 -16.68 1.28
C SER A 107 11.54 -16.05 1.21
N SER A 108 11.03 -15.54 2.34
CA SER A 108 9.76 -14.80 2.42
C SER A 108 9.76 -13.49 1.63
N ASP A 109 10.94 -12.92 1.35
CA ASP A 109 11.08 -11.62 0.69
C ASP A 109 11.17 -11.73 -0.84
N THR A 110 10.85 -12.90 -1.39
CA THR A 110 10.96 -13.17 -2.83
C THR A 110 10.25 -12.10 -3.69
N ALA A 111 9.05 -11.67 -3.31
CA ALA A 111 8.33 -10.61 -4.01
C ALA A 111 9.08 -9.26 -3.98
N ILE A 112 9.61 -8.88 -2.82
CA ILE A 112 10.40 -7.64 -2.63
C ILE A 112 11.64 -7.67 -3.50
N ILE A 113 12.36 -8.80 -3.52
CA ILE A 113 13.55 -9.01 -4.35
C ILE A 113 13.21 -8.82 -5.84
N HIS A 114 12.14 -9.43 -6.33
CA HIS A 114 11.73 -9.32 -7.73
C HIS A 114 11.35 -7.90 -8.12
N VAL A 115 10.53 -7.22 -7.31
CA VAL A 115 10.12 -5.83 -7.58
C VAL A 115 11.33 -4.91 -7.61
N ARG A 116 12.25 -4.99 -6.64
CA ARG A 116 13.45 -4.14 -6.60
C ARG A 116 14.38 -4.38 -7.77
N ARG A 117 14.62 -5.64 -8.15
CA ARG A 117 15.40 -5.97 -9.35
C ARG A 117 14.78 -5.37 -10.61
N LYS A 118 13.46 -5.43 -10.75
CA LYS A 118 12.73 -4.85 -11.87
C LYS A 118 12.87 -3.32 -11.90
N LEU A 119 12.64 -2.63 -10.78
CA LEU A 119 12.79 -1.17 -10.66
C LEU A 119 14.21 -0.71 -11.00
N LEU A 120 15.24 -1.37 -10.46
CA LEU A 120 16.63 -1.05 -10.76
C LEU A 120 16.98 -1.29 -12.23
N SER A 121 16.48 -2.36 -12.83
CA SER A 121 16.66 -2.66 -14.26
C SER A 121 16.02 -1.59 -15.14
N MET A 122 14.81 -1.15 -14.80
CA MET A 122 14.10 -0.07 -15.51
C MET A 122 14.83 1.28 -15.38
N ALA A 123 15.31 1.62 -14.19
CA ALA A 123 16.09 2.85 -13.99
C ALA A 123 17.38 2.86 -14.82
N LYS A 124 18.09 1.73 -14.88
CA LYS A 124 19.28 1.58 -15.75
C LYS A 124 18.93 1.66 -17.23
N ALA A 125 17.84 1.02 -17.66
CA ALA A 125 17.37 1.08 -19.04
C ALA A 125 17.01 2.50 -19.48
N LEU A 126 16.35 3.26 -18.61
CA LEU A 126 16.05 4.66 -18.84
C LEU A 126 17.32 5.50 -18.98
N ARG A 127 18.26 5.37 -18.04
CA ARG A 127 19.53 6.11 -18.06
C ARG A 127 20.40 5.77 -19.28
N ASP A 128 20.57 4.49 -19.57
CA ASP A 128 21.55 4.01 -20.55
C ASP A 128 21.00 3.99 -21.98
N ARG A 129 19.67 3.86 -22.15
CA ARG A 129 19.01 3.68 -23.46
C ARG A 129 17.80 4.58 -23.70
N GLY A 130 17.42 5.44 -22.75
CA GLY A 130 16.22 6.27 -22.86
C GLY A 130 14.90 5.49 -22.83
N SER A 131 14.91 4.22 -22.41
CA SER A 131 13.70 3.39 -22.37
C SER A 131 12.79 3.81 -21.21
N VAL A 132 11.68 4.48 -21.51
CA VAL A 132 10.70 4.91 -20.50
C VAL A 132 9.96 3.67 -19.97
N PRO A 133 9.88 3.47 -18.65
CA PRO A 133 9.13 2.35 -18.08
C PRO A 133 7.62 2.59 -18.15
N ALA A 134 6.87 1.48 -18.15
CA ALA A 134 5.41 1.47 -17.98
C ALA A 134 4.61 2.26 -19.04
N GLU A 135 5.09 2.29 -20.28
CA GLU A 135 4.42 2.96 -21.41
C GLU A 135 3.19 2.23 -21.94
N ASN A 136 3.01 0.94 -21.62
CA ASN A 136 1.84 0.16 -22.06
C ASN A 136 0.71 0.25 -21.01
N PRO A 137 -0.40 0.96 -21.27
CA PRO A 137 -1.50 1.09 -20.33
C PRO A 137 -2.16 -0.25 -19.97
N GLU A 138 -2.16 -1.23 -20.88
CA GLU A 138 -2.75 -2.55 -20.65
C GLU A 138 -2.01 -3.33 -19.55
N SER A 139 -0.73 -3.01 -19.31
CA SER A 139 0.04 -3.65 -18.23
C SER A 139 -0.47 -3.29 -16.83
N PHE A 140 -1.28 -2.23 -16.71
CA PHE A 140 -1.94 -1.84 -15.47
C PHE A 140 -3.32 -2.49 -15.28
N CYS A 141 -3.81 -3.26 -16.26
CA CYS A 141 -5.08 -3.99 -16.15
C CYS A 141 -4.95 -5.25 -15.28
N VAL A 142 -4.46 -5.05 -14.06
CA VAL A 142 -4.30 -6.05 -13.01
C VAL A 142 -4.94 -5.53 -11.72
N ARG A 143 -5.56 -6.43 -10.94
CA ARG A 143 -6.18 -6.08 -9.65
C ARG A 143 -5.84 -7.10 -8.57
N SER A 144 -5.93 -6.66 -7.32
CA SER A 144 -5.94 -7.60 -6.20
C SER A 144 -7.19 -8.49 -6.26
N ALA A 145 -7.01 -9.78 -6.02
CA ALA A 145 -8.08 -10.75 -5.91
C ALA A 145 -7.79 -11.70 -4.73
N SER A 146 -8.84 -12.15 -4.07
CA SER A 146 -8.79 -13.26 -3.12
C SER A 146 -9.52 -14.44 -3.74
N VAL A 147 -8.87 -15.60 -3.74
CA VAL A 147 -9.41 -16.84 -4.32
C VAL A 147 -9.15 -17.99 -3.36
N VAL A 148 -10.12 -18.89 -3.24
CA VAL A 148 -9.95 -20.18 -2.58
C VAL A 148 -9.76 -21.21 -3.69
N LEU A 149 -8.64 -21.92 -3.66
CA LEU A 149 -8.27 -22.91 -4.66
C LEU A 149 -8.16 -24.29 -3.99
N PRO A 150 -8.43 -25.38 -4.72
CA PRO A 150 -8.10 -26.72 -4.26
C PRO A 150 -6.59 -26.85 -3.94
N PRO A 151 -6.18 -27.69 -2.96
CA PRO A 151 -4.78 -27.82 -2.54
C PRO A 151 -3.78 -28.10 -3.67
N GLU A 152 -4.20 -28.87 -4.65
CA GLU A 152 -3.41 -29.31 -5.82
C GLU A 152 -3.41 -28.32 -6.99
N ALA A 153 -4.23 -27.27 -6.94
CA ALA A 153 -4.33 -26.31 -8.02
C ALA A 153 -3.12 -25.36 -8.07
N SER A 154 -2.64 -25.06 -9.28
CA SER A 154 -1.66 -24.00 -9.49
C SER A 154 -2.26 -22.65 -9.07
N TRP A 155 -1.62 -21.98 -8.12
CA TRP A 155 -2.08 -20.67 -7.66
C TRP A 155 -2.00 -19.60 -8.76
N VAL A 156 -1.02 -19.71 -9.67
CA VAL A 156 -0.87 -18.78 -10.79
C VAL A 156 -2.05 -18.94 -11.74
N GLU A 157 -2.28 -20.15 -12.24
CA GLU A 157 -3.35 -20.41 -13.21
C GLU A 157 -4.73 -20.19 -12.60
N GLY A 158 -4.95 -20.68 -11.37
CA GLY A 158 -6.21 -20.56 -10.65
C GLY A 158 -6.59 -19.12 -10.28
N ALA A 159 -5.61 -18.24 -10.04
CA ALA A 159 -5.88 -16.84 -9.72
C ALA A 159 -5.89 -15.90 -10.94
N THR A 160 -5.22 -16.28 -12.04
CA THR A 160 -4.98 -15.37 -13.19
C THR A 160 -6.27 -14.73 -13.72
N ALA A 161 -7.33 -15.52 -13.92
CA ALA A 161 -8.60 -15.01 -14.42
C ALA A 161 -9.30 -14.01 -13.49
N ARG A 162 -8.93 -13.99 -12.20
CA ARG A 162 -9.48 -13.07 -11.18
C ARG A 162 -8.61 -11.82 -11.01
N VAL A 163 -7.32 -11.91 -11.34
CA VAL A 163 -6.35 -10.82 -11.25
C VAL A 163 -6.35 -9.96 -12.52
N LEU A 164 -6.49 -10.57 -13.70
CA LEU A 164 -6.49 -9.83 -14.96
C LEU A 164 -7.82 -9.10 -15.16
N VAL A 165 -7.74 -7.81 -15.46
CA VAL A 165 -8.88 -6.95 -15.77
C VAL A 165 -9.00 -6.84 -17.28
N LYS A 166 -10.21 -7.03 -17.80
CA LYS A 166 -10.54 -6.72 -19.20
C LYS A 166 -11.51 -5.55 -19.24
N PRO A 167 -11.20 -4.46 -19.97
CA PRO A 167 -12.14 -3.35 -20.12
C PRO A 167 -13.51 -3.84 -20.58
N GLY A 168 -14.58 -3.39 -19.91
CA GLY A 168 -15.96 -3.78 -20.21
C GLY A 168 -16.38 -5.16 -19.72
N ALA A 169 -15.51 -5.95 -19.08
CA ALA A 169 -15.87 -7.20 -18.44
C ALA A 169 -16.21 -6.99 -16.95
N HIS A 170 -17.19 -7.73 -16.44
CA HIS A 170 -17.48 -7.78 -15.01
C HIS A 170 -16.28 -8.32 -14.23
N LEU A 171 -15.95 -7.65 -13.12
CA LEU A 171 -14.77 -7.99 -12.30
C LEU A 171 -15.11 -9.02 -11.22
N THR A 172 -16.38 -9.12 -10.84
CA THR A 172 -16.93 -10.28 -10.14
C THR A 172 -17.38 -11.32 -11.16
N LEU A 173 -16.66 -12.44 -11.24
CA LEU A 173 -17.20 -13.63 -11.88
C LEU A 173 -18.35 -14.16 -10.99
N VAL A 174 -19.52 -14.36 -11.60
CA VAL A 174 -20.65 -15.09 -10.98
C VAL A 174 -20.21 -16.51 -10.63
#